data_AF-A0A662QAH4-F1
#
_entry.id   AF-A0A662QAH4-F1
#
_cell.length_a   1.000
_cell.length_b   1.000
_cell.length_c   1.000
_cell.angle_alpha   90.00
_cell.angle_beta   90.00
_cell.angle_gamma   90.00
#
_symmetry.space_group_name_H-M   'P 1'
#
loop_
_entity.id
_entity.type
_entity.pdbx_description
1 polymer ?
#
loop_
_entity_poly.entity_id
_entity_poly.type
_entity_poly.pdbx_seq_one_letter_code
_entity_poly.pdbx_strand_id
1 'polypeptide(L)'
;MVLSVQEDLQGYSGDVRRILEKAGVRIGDEIEVDVDGRVYRGILIARYELAEPGYIVIKLPNGYNIGIKVSGKVSVRRIASARKPSFIPPPRPPAKPNLPRVFILSTGGTIASRIDYRTGGVRAALTAEDLLSIGPELADL
;
A
#
# COMPACT_ATOMS: atom_id res chain seq x y z
N MET A 1 -19.61 1.59 -4.89
CA MET A 1 -18.44 1.00 -4.21
C MET A 1 -17.48 0.53 -5.29
N VAL A 2 -16.55 1.39 -5.73
CA VAL A 2 -15.52 0.96 -6.69
C VAL A 2 -14.50 0.20 -5.85
N LEU A 3 -14.60 -1.14 -5.87
CA LEU A 3 -13.52 -1.99 -5.42
C LEU A 3 -12.32 -1.62 -6.30
N SER A 4 -11.38 -0.86 -5.76
CA SER A 4 -10.07 -0.70 -6.39
C SER A 4 -9.55 -2.11 -6.60
N VAL A 5 -9.50 -2.55 -7.86
CA VAL A 5 -8.79 -3.76 -8.24
C VAL A 5 -7.34 -3.46 -7.87
N GLN A 6 -6.93 -3.89 -6.68
CA GLN A 6 -5.53 -3.88 -6.33
C GLN A 6 -4.92 -4.90 -7.26
N GLU A 7 -4.29 -4.44 -8.34
CA GLU A 7 -3.51 -5.34 -9.18
C GLU A 7 -2.49 -6.01 -8.27
N ASP A 8 -2.59 -7.34 -8.16
CA ASP A 8 -1.79 -8.14 -7.24
C ASP A 8 -0.27 -7.91 -7.38
N LEU A 9 0.15 -7.39 -8.54
CA LEU A 9 1.53 -7.05 -8.93
C LEU A 9 1.62 -5.70 -9.65
N GLN A 10 0.95 -4.66 -9.14
CA GLN A 10 1.01 -3.30 -9.69
C GLN A 10 2.46 -2.83 -9.97
N GLY A 11 2.68 -2.30 -11.18
CA GLY A 11 3.96 -1.76 -11.64
C GLY A 11 4.98 -2.81 -12.10
N TYR A 12 4.65 -4.10 -12.02
CA TYR A 12 5.48 -5.17 -12.58
C TYR A 12 5.04 -5.53 -14.00
N SER A 13 6.01 -5.77 -14.88
CA SER A 13 5.81 -6.15 -16.28
C SER A 13 6.87 -7.16 -16.75
N GLY A 14 6.65 -7.76 -17.92
CA GLY A 14 7.62 -8.62 -18.59
C GLY A 14 8.01 -9.88 -17.81
N ASP A 15 9.29 -10.24 -17.87
CA ASP A 15 9.84 -11.46 -17.25
C ASP A 15 9.68 -11.46 -15.72
N VAL A 16 9.86 -10.30 -15.08
CA VAL A 16 9.72 -10.16 -13.63
C VAL A 16 8.30 -10.48 -13.20
N ARG A 17 7.29 -9.94 -13.89
CA ARG A 17 5.88 -10.25 -13.59
C ARG A 17 5.62 -11.74 -13.71
N ARG A 18 6.11 -12.40 -14.77
CA ARG A 18 5.95 -13.85 -14.97
C ARG A 18 6.62 -14.67 -13.86
N ILE A 19 7.79 -14.25 -13.36
CA ILE A 19 8.46 -14.91 -12.22
C ILE A 19 7.61 -14.80 -10.95
N LEU A 20 7.09 -13.61 -10.65
CA LEU A 20 6.26 -13.37 -9.47
C LEU A 20 4.92 -14.12 -9.54
N GLU A 21 4.28 -14.15 -10.71
CA GLU A 21 3.05 -14.92 -10.95
C GLU A 21 3.28 -16.43 -10.76
N LYS A 22 4.37 -16.98 -11.32
CA LYS A 22 4.74 -18.39 -11.14
C LYS A 22 5.02 -18.74 -9.68
N ALA A 23 5.57 -17.80 -8.91
CA ALA A 23 5.80 -17.98 -7.48
C ALA A 23 4.53 -17.84 -6.62
N GLY A 24 3.40 -17.40 -7.21
CA GLY A 24 2.13 -17.22 -6.51
C GLY A 24 2.19 -16.18 -5.38
N VAL A 25 3.07 -15.18 -5.54
CA VAL A 25 3.25 -14.09 -4.58
C VAL A 25 2.44 -12.86 -4.98
N ARG A 26 2.08 -12.04 -3.99
CA ARG A 26 1.35 -10.78 -4.17
C ARG A 26 2.01 -9.64 -3.41
N ILE A 27 1.75 -8.41 -3.82
CA ILE A 27 2.18 -7.23 -3.08
C ILE A 27 1.71 -7.32 -1.61
N GLY A 28 2.62 -7.06 -0.69
CA GLY A 28 2.42 -7.19 0.75
C GLY A 28 2.81 -8.55 1.32
N ASP A 29 3.06 -9.58 0.50
CA ASP A 29 3.62 -10.84 0.96
C ASP A 29 5.08 -10.63 1.39
N GLU A 30 5.49 -11.36 2.42
CA GLU A 30 6.90 -11.50 2.74
C GLU A 30 7.49 -12.56 1.82
N ILE A 31 8.51 -12.19 1.05
CA ILE A 31 9.15 -13.04 0.05
C ILE A 31 10.64 -13.13 0.31
N GLU A 32 11.21 -14.20 -0.21
CA GLU A 32 12.65 -14.35 -0.37
C GLU A 32 12.97 -14.43 -1.87
N VAL A 33 13.97 -13.67 -2.28
CA VAL A 33 14.47 -13.57 -3.66
C VAL A 33 15.93 -14.01 -3.65
N ASP A 34 16.23 -15.08 -4.38
CA ASP A 34 17.60 -15.53 -4.65
C ASP A 34 17.97 -15.14 -6.08
N VAL A 35 19.06 -14.39 -6.22
CA VAL A 35 19.68 -14.06 -7.51
C VAL A 35 21.12 -14.53 -7.49
N ASP A 36 21.43 -15.56 -8.29
CA ASP A 36 22.78 -16.14 -8.40
C ASP A 36 23.44 -16.46 -7.04
N GLY A 37 22.66 -16.95 -6.07
CA GLY A 37 23.10 -17.32 -4.72
C GLY A 37 23.07 -16.18 -3.70
N ARG A 38 22.70 -14.96 -4.11
CA ARG A 38 22.48 -13.83 -3.19
C ARG A 38 21.02 -13.79 -2.77
N VAL A 39 20.79 -14.00 -1.48
CA VAL A 39 19.46 -14.09 -0.89
C VAL A 39 19.05 -12.77 -0.26
N TYR A 40 17.88 -12.27 -0.65
CA TYR A 40 17.25 -11.09 -0.11
C TYR A 40 15.87 -11.44 0.45
N ARG A 41 15.52 -10.88 1.61
CA ARG A 41 14.23 -11.13 2.27
C ARG A 41 13.56 -9.82 2.67
N GLY A 42 12.26 -9.72 2.38
CA GLY A 42 11.48 -8.53 2.69
C GLY A 42 10.05 -8.61 2.17
N ILE A 43 9.31 -7.52 2.35
CA ILE A 43 7.92 -7.41 1.90
C ILE A 43 7.92 -6.97 0.43
N LEU A 44 7.28 -7.73 -0.45
CA LEU A 44 7.09 -7.34 -1.85
C LEU A 44 6.24 -6.06 -1.91
N ILE A 45 6.75 -5.01 -2.56
CA ILE A 45 6.01 -3.75 -2.72
C ILE A 45 5.73 -3.44 -4.19
N ALA A 46 4.72 -2.60 -4.42
CA ALA A 46 4.38 -2.10 -5.76
C ALA A 46 5.54 -1.31 -6.37
N ARG A 47 5.59 -1.27 -7.69
CA ARG A 47 6.54 -0.44 -8.44
C ARG A 47 5.86 0.75 -9.09
N TYR A 48 6.64 1.80 -9.30
CA TYR A 48 6.22 2.90 -10.15
C TYR A 48 6.18 2.44 -11.61
N GLU A 49 5.09 2.71 -12.32
CA GLU A 49 4.84 2.17 -13.68
C GLU A 49 5.85 2.66 -14.73
N LEU A 50 6.45 3.84 -14.54
CA LEU A 50 7.49 4.37 -15.42
C LEU A 50 8.91 4.00 -14.96
N ALA A 51 9.06 3.19 -13.90
CA ALA A 51 10.37 2.73 -13.47
C ALA A 51 10.93 1.68 -14.44
N GLU A 52 12.26 1.63 -14.55
CA GLU A 52 12.96 0.68 -15.44
C GLU A 52 12.51 -0.77 -15.19
N PRO A 53 12.09 -1.55 -16.19
CA PRO A 53 11.68 -2.94 -15.99
C PRO A 53 12.86 -3.80 -15.50
N GLY A 54 12.60 -5.05 -15.08
CA GLY A 54 13.67 -5.98 -14.70
C GLY A 54 14.12 -5.96 -13.24
N TYR A 55 13.38 -5.29 -12.35
CA TYR A 55 13.66 -5.27 -10.90
C TYR A 55 12.49 -5.79 -10.08
N ILE A 56 12.81 -6.53 -9.01
CA ILE A 56 11.91 -6.86 -7.91
C ILE A 56 12.18 -5.86 -6.77
N VAL A 57 11.15 -5.19 -6.27
CA VAL A 57 11.30 -4.22 -5.18
C VAL A 57 10.75 -4.81 -3.90
N ILE A 58 11.60 -4.88 -2.87
CA ILE A 58 11.22 -5.32 -1.53
C ILE A 58 11.49 -4.25 -0.50
N LYS A 59 10.70 -4.25 0.56
CA LYS A 59 10.92 -3.47 1.77
C LYS A 59 11.58 -4.34 2.83
N LEU A 60 12.75 -3.90 3.28
CA LEU A 60 13.54 -4.55 4.30
C LEU A 60 12.95 -4.31 5.70
N PRO A 61 13.28 -5.16 6.71
CA PRO A 61 12.81 -4.97 8.09
C PRO A 61 13.21 -3.63 8.72
N ASN A 62 14.30 -3.02 8.27
CA ASN A 62 14.75 -1.70 8.70
C ASN A 62 13.96 -0.53 8.05
N GLY A 63 12.94 -0.83 7.25
CA GLY A 63 12.06 0.16 6.63
C GLY A 63 12.52 0.67 5.26
N TYR A 64 13.72 0.33 4.80
CA TYR A 64 14.23 0.74 3.50
C TYR A 64 13.67 -0.11 2.36
N ASN A 65 13.43 0.52 1.22
CA ASN A 65 13.06 -0.15 -0.03
C ASN A 65 14.32 -0.38 -0.87
N ILE A 66 14.49 -1.59 -1.40
CA ILE A 66 15.59 -1.92 -2.32
C ILE A 66 15.05 -2.50 -3.63
N GLY A 67 15.71 -2.20 -4.74
CA GLY A 67 15.45 -2.82 -6.04
C GLY A 67 16.48 -3.91 -6.34
N ILE A 68 16.01 -5.12 -6.61
CA ILE A 68 16.84 -6.28 -6.92
C ILE A 68 16.73 -6.52 -8.42
N LYS A 69 17.84 -6.35 -9.15
CA LYS A 69 17.89 -6.62 -10.59
C LYS A 69 17.72 -8.12 -10.83
N VAL A 70 16.76 -8.47 -11.68
CA VAL A 70 16.51 -9.84 -12.13
C VAL A 70 17.46 -10.12 -13.28
N SER A 71 18.52 -10.87 -13.00
CA SER A 71 19.50 -11.34 -13.98
C SER A 71 19.92 -12.77 -13.63
N GLY A 72 20.36 -13.54 -14.63
CA GLY A 72 20.87 -14.89 -14.37
C GLY A 72 19.81 -15.85 -13.82
N LYS A 73 20.20 -16.66 -12.83
CA LYS A 73 19.30 -17.63 -12.18
C LYS A 73 18.57 -16.96 -11.02
N VAL A 74 17.25 -16.84 -11.15
CA VAL A 74 16.40 -16.21 -10.13
C VAL A 74 15.38 -17.20 -9.59
N SER A 75 15.21 -17.23 -8.27
CA SER A 75 14.11 -17.93 -7.61
C SER A 75 13.42 -17.02 -6.60
N VAL A 76 12.09 -17.14 -6.53
CA VAL A 76 11.26 -16.37 -5.60
C VAL A 76 10.40 -17.36 -4.82
N ARG A 77 10.37 -17.23 -3.49
CA ARG A 77 9.49 -18.02 -2.63
C ARG A 77 8.72 -17.14 -1.66
N ARG A 78 7.46 -17.49 -1.40
CA ARG A 78 6.65 -16.85 -0.37
C ARG A 78 7.04 -17.38 1.00
N ILE A 79 7.37 -16.48 1.92
CA ILE A 79 7.65 -16.80 3.32
C ILE A 79 6.40 -16.63 4.18
N ALA A 80 5.69 -15.51 4.00
CA ALA A 80 4.44 -15.24 4.70
C ALA A 80 3.45 -14.48 3.80
N SER A 81 2.16 -14.71 4.01
CA SER A 81 1.11 -14.02 3.26
C SER A 81 0.84 -12.62 3.80
N ALA A 82 0.47 -11.71 2.90
CA ALA A 82 0.02 -10.36 3.22
C ALA A 82 -1.15 -10.37 4.21
N ARG A 83 -0.92 -9.97 5.46
CA ARG A 83 -2.03 -9.56 6.35
C ARG A 83 -2.56 -8.22 5.87
N LYS A 84 -3.87 -8.02 5.71
CA LYS A 84 -4.40 -6.67 5.49
C LYS A 84 -4.34 -5.92 6.83
N PRO A 85 -3.73 -4.72 6.92
CA PRO A 85 -3.92 -3.88 8.09
C PRO A 85 -5.39 -3.46 8.09
N SER A 86 -6.16 -3.94 9.07
CA SER A 86 -7.52 -3.48 9.28
C SER A 86 -7.47 -2.23 10.14
N PHE A 87 -7.67 -1.07 9.51
CA PHE A 87 -7.99 0.13 10.27
C PHE A 87 -9.48 0.08 10.64
N ILE A 88 -9.76 0.12 11.93
CA ILE A 88 -11.11 0.28 12.45
C ILE A 88 -11.24 1.76 12.81
N PRO A 89 -12.04 2.55 12.07
CA PRO A 89 -12.25 3.94 12.42
C PRO A 89 -12.87 4.07 13.81
N PRO A 90 -12.51 5.12 14.57
CA PRO A 90 -13.17 5.40 15.83
C PRO A 90 -14.67 5.62 15.60
N PRO A 91 -15.52 5.33 16.61
CA PRO A 91 -16.95 5.57 16.52
C PRO A 91 -17.24 7.05 16.26
N ARG A 92 -18.32 7.31 15.52
CA ARG A 92 -18.75 8.67 15.20
C ARG A 92 -19.08 9.43 16.49
N PRO A 93 -18.59 10.67 16.66
CA PRO A 93 -19.08 11.54 17.72
C PRO A 93 -20.59 11.78 17.57
N PRO A 94 -21.33 11.96 18.67
CA PRO A 94 -22.74 12.33 18.59
C PRO A 94 -22.89 13.72 17.96
N ALA A 95 -23.90 13.87 17.09
CA ALA A 95 -24.20 15.14 16.46
C ALA A 95 -24.70 16.16 17.49
N LYS A 96 -24.23 17.41 17.39
CA LYS A 96 -24.68 18.52 18.24
C LYS A 96 -25.87 19.23 17.59
N PRO A 97 -26.99 19.40 18.31
CA PRO A 97 -28.26 19.88 17.71
C PRO A 97 -28.22 21.35 17.25
N ASN A 98 -27.28 22.15 17.75
CA ASN A 98 -27.23 23.61 17.52
C ASN A 98 -26.16 24.04 16.50
N LEU A 99 -25.51 23.11 15.82
CA LEU A 99 -24.48 23.42 14.83
C LEU A 99 -25.05 23.46 13.41
N PRO A 100 -24.48 24.30 12.52
CA PRO A 100 -24.88 24.34 11.12
C PRO A 100 -24.55 23.01 10.41
N ARG A 101 -25.33 22.67 9.37
CA ARG A 101 -24.98 21.56 8.49
C ARG A 101 -23.94 22.02 7.48
N VAL A 102 -22.77 21.42 7.52
CA VAL A 102 -21.69 21.67 6.57
C VAL A 102 -21.59 20.49 5.59
N PHE A 103 -21.50 20.79 4.30
CA PHE A 103 -21.21 19.81 3.26
C PHE A 103 -19.81 20.03 2.71
N ILE A 104 -18.97 19.00 2.75
CA ILE A 104 -17.60 19.05 2.22
C ILE A 104 -17.59 18.34 0.87
N LEU A 105 -17.39 19.12 -0.20
CA LEU A 105 -17.23 18.61 -1.56
C LEU A 105 -15.75 18.56 -1.91
N SER A 106 -15.19 17.36 -2.07
CA SER A 106 -13.84 17.19 -2.61
C SER A 106 -13.88 17.22 -4.14
N THR A 107 -13.13 18.14 -4.75
CA THR A 107 -12.98 18.29 -6.21
C THR A 107 -11.59 17.83 -6.71
N GLY A 108 -10.79 17.24 -5.82
CA GLY A 108 -9.34 17.12 -5.96
C GLY A 108 -8.63 17.86 -4.81
N GLY A 109 -7.31 17.81 -4.76
CA GLY A 109 -6.54 18.35 -3.63
C GLY A 109 -6.80 17.57 -2.34
N THR A 110 -5.83 16.79 -1.88
CA THR A 110 -6.00 15.99 -0.65
C THR A 110 -5.72 16.86 0.56
N ILE A 111 -6.75 17.16 1.38
CA ILE A 111 -6.61 17.95 2.63
C ILE A 111 -6.29 17.10 3.86
N ALA A 112 -6.50 15.79 3.77
CA ALA A 112 -6.24 14.83 4.82
C ALA A 112 -5.87 13.47 4.22
N SER A 113 -4.90 12.78 4.81
CA SER A 113 -4.49 11.45 4.34
C SER A 113 -4.01 10.58 5.50
N ARG A 114 -3.98 9.27 5.27
CA ARG A 114 -3.39 8.27 6.18
C ARG A 114 -2.23 7.57 5.51
N ILE A 115 -1.22 7.23 6.31
CA ILE A 115 -0.02 6.53 5.88
C ILE A 115 -0.11 5.09 6.41
N ASP A 116 0.00 4.11 5.52
CA ASP A 116 0.27 2.73 5.89
C ASP A 116 1.80 2.55 5.95
N TYR A 117 2.36 2.62 7.16
CA TYR A 117 3.81 2.50 7.36
C TYR A 117 4.37 1.14 6.95
N ARG A 118 3.56 0.09 6.81
CA ARG A 118 4.04 -1.20 6.35
C ARG A 118 4.26 -1.17 4.84
N THR A 119 3.28 -0.69 4.08
CA THR A 119 3.37 -0.63 2.61
C THR A 119 4.07 0.64 2.09
N GLY A 120 4.16 1.68 2.92
CA GLY A 120 4.56 3.04 2.51
C GLY A 120 3.49 3.79 1.71
N GLY A 121 2.30 3.21 1.55
CA GLY A 121 1.22 3.80 0.79
C GLY A 121 0.53 4.95 1.52
N VAL A 122 0.14 5.97 0.76
CA VAL A 122 -0.68 7.09 1.25
C VAL A 122 -2.09 6.95 0.69
N ARG A 123 -3.11 7.07 1.54
CA ARG A 123 -4.52 7.03 1.14
C ARG A 123 -5.21 8.31 1.55
N ALA A 124 -5.97 8.91 0.64
CA ALA A 124 -6.79 10.07 0.96
C ALA A 124 -7.86 9.72 2.01
N ALA A 125 -8.05 10.61 2.98
CA ALA A 125 -9.15 10.58 3.94
C ALA A 125 -10.30 11.42 3.36
N LEU A 126 -11.37 10.76 2.92
CA LEU A 126 -12.45 11.40 2.14
C LEU A 126 -13.82 11.33 2.83
N THR A 127 -13.98 10.49 3.85
CA THR A 127 -15.25 10.39 4.57
C THR A 127 -15.31 11.42 5.71
N ALA A 128 -16.52 11.79 6.12
CA ALA A 128 -16.72 12.64 7.30
C ALA A 128 -16.05 12.02 8.55
N GLU A 129 -16.11 10.69 8.67
CA GLU A 129 -15.46 9.95 9.75
C GLU A 129 -13.94 10.07 9.71
N ASP A 130 -13.36 10.01 8.51
CA ASP A 130 -11.92 10.16 8.38
C ASP A 130 -11.48 11.56 8.78
N LEU A 131 -12.20 12.59 8.33
CA LEU A 131 -11.90 13.97 8.67
C LEU A 131 -12.04 14.23 10.17
N LEU A 132 -13.13 13.78 10.79
CA LEU A 132 -13.34 13.90 12.24
C LEU A 132 -12.30 13.12 13.06
N SER A 133 -11.78 12.00 12.54
CA SER A 133 -10.72 11.25 13.21
C SER A 133 -9.35 11.95 13.16
N ILE A 134 -9.15 12.86 12.20
CA ILE A 134 -7.88 13.57 11.97
C ILE A 134 -7.93 14.97 12.59
N GLY A 135 -9.05 15.69 12.42
CA GLY A 135 -9.33 16.99 13.02
C GLY A 135 -10.64 16.95 13.82
N PRO A 136 -10.62 16.50 15.09
CA PRO A 136 -11.81 16.42 15.94
C PRO A 136 -12.51 17.76 16.17
N GLU A 137 -11.78 18.88 16.06
CA GLU A 137 -12.29 20.25 16.16
C GLU A 137 -13.37 20.58 15.13
N LEU A 138 -13.44 19.83 14.02
CA LEU A 138 -14.51 19.97 13.03
C LEU A 138 -15.90 19.63 13.60
N ALA A 139 -15.96 18.90 14.72
CA ALA A 139 -17.22 18.59 15.42
C ALA A 139 -17.81 19.79 16.17
N ASP A 140 -17.08 20.91 16.25
CA ASP A 140 -17.44 22.14 16.98
C ASP A 140 -17.75 23.33 16.07
N LEU A 141 -17.71 23.15 14.74
CA LEU A 141 -17.97 24.18 13.73
C LEU A 141 -19.46 24.53 13.54
#